data_AF-A0A7J6LPZ1-F1
#
_entry.id   AF-A0A7J6LPZ1-F1
#
_cell.length_a   1.000
_cell.length_b   1.000
_cell.length_c   1.000
_cell.angle_alpha   90.00
_cell.angle_beta   90.00
_cell.angle_gamma   90.00
#
_symmetry.space_group_name_H-M   'P 1'
#
loop_
_entity.id
_entity.type
_entity.pdbx_description
1 polymer ?
#
loop_
_entity_poly.entity_id
_entity_poly.type
_entity_poly.pdbx_seq_one_letter_code
_entity_poly.pdbx_strand_id
1 'polypeptide(L)'
;MRLFEHHWANVNPEAAKGDEEIVADDDGGGGGGVNISDSIEAELAEIKEDKNRLFRFGGDVCRGVVFIRFEAGVTMSPSEFVYSLLKSKDLTAPSNVCRISPLDIVRAPNPDSLKVMGEKFVADRLGKDSTGNETWKMEVNSRNMSNMKRQAVIDLVSPYVDGDKHEVSIVSAELTLVVEVNQLLCGMSLCKEYEPLHKYHIGKCLGYGSDVEDDDAVKP
;
A
#
# COMPACT_ATOMS: atom_id res chain seq x y z
N MET A 1 10.10 -7.98 6.08
CA MET A 1 10.96 -7.97 4.89
C MET A 1 10.53 -9.05 3.90
N ARG A 2 10.74 -10.34 4.21
CA ARG A 2 10.48 -11.46 3.27
C ARG A 2 9.06 -11.58 2.73
N LEU A 3 8.01 -11.18 3.45
CA LEU A 3 6.62 -11.33 2.99
C LEU A 3 6.34 -10.53 1.70
N PHE A 4 6.73 -9.25 1.66
CA PHE A 4 6.43 -8.38 0.52
C PHE A 4 7.28 -8.76 -0.70
N GLU A 5 8.56 -9.07 -0.49
CA GLU A 5 9.47 -9.51 -1.55
C GLU A 5 9.06 -10.88 -2.12
N HIS A 6 8.67 -11.83 -1.27
CA HIS A 6 8.21 -13.15 -1.71
C HIS A 6 6.90 -13.07 -2.49
N HIS A 7 5.92 -12.31 -1.98
CA HIS A 7 4.66 -12.10 -2.70
C HIS A 7 4.88 -11.37 -4.03
N TRP A 8 5.76 -10.36 -4.06
CA TRP A 8 6.13 -9.67 -5.30
C TRP A 8 6.75 -10.63 -6.32
N ALA A 9 7.70 -11.47 -5.91
CA ALA A 9 8.32 -12.45 -6.81
C ALA A 9 7.32 -13.48 -7.36
N ASN A 10 6.32 -13.88 -6.56
CA ASN A 10 5.27 -14.81 -7.00
C ASN A 10 4.32 -14.16 -8.01
N VAL A 11 3.98 -12.88 -7.82
CA VAL A 11 3.06 -12.14 -8.71
C VAL A 11 3.77 -11.61 -9.97
N ASN A 12 5.06 -11.31 -9.89
CA ASN A 12 5.89 -10.81 -10.99
C ASN A 12 7.18 -11.64 -11.16
N PRO A 13 7.06 -12.89 -11.68
CA PRO A 13 8.21 -13.76 -11.89
C PRO A 13 9.18 -13.26 -12.98
N GLU A 14 8.73 -12.35 -13.86
CA GLU A 14 9.56 -11.75 -14.91
C GLU A 14 10.41 -10.57 -14.39
N ALA A 15 9.92 -9.83 -13.39
CA ALA A 15 10.69 -8.76 -12.75
C ALA A 15 11.90 -9.30 -11.95
N ALA A 16 11.86 -10.59 -11.57
CA ALA A 16 12.96 -11.27 -10.87
C ALA A 16 14.07 -11.78 -11.82
N LYS A 17 13.88 -11.71 -13.15
CA LYS A 17 14.82 -12.21 -14.16
C LYS A 17 15.62 -11.12 -14.87
N GLY A 18 15.46 -9.86 -14.49
CA GLY A 18 16.01 -8.70 -15.19
C GLY A 18 17.47 -8.34 -14.92
N ASP A 19 18.17 -9.07 -14.04
CA ASP A 19 19.54 -8.74 -13.60
C ASP A 19 20.60 -9.75 -14.11
N GLU A 20 20.54 -10.14 -15.39
CA GLU A 20 21.65 -10.82 -16.06
C GLU A 20 22.00 -10.13 -17.37
N GLU A 21 22.84 -9.09 -17.31
CA GLU A 21 23.96 -8.85 -18.24
C GLU A 21 24.73 -7.58 -17.83
N ILE A 22 25.85 -7.77 -17.12
CA ILE A 22 27.00 -6.86 -17.24
C ILE A 22 28.22 -7.74 -17.49
N VAL A 23 28.69 -7.68 -18.73
CA VAL A 23 29.92 -8.27 -19.22
C VAL A 23 31.10 -7.70 -18.42
N ALA A 24 31.86 -8.56 -17.76
CA ALA A 24 33.14 -8.22 -17.16
C ALA A 24 34.21 -8.27 -18.25
N ASP A 25 34.81 -7.13 -18.56
CA ASP A 25 36.11 -7.09 -19.25
C ASP A 25 37.22 -7.03 -18.19
N ASP A 26 38.10 -8.03 -18.26
CA ASP A 26 39.29 -8.24 -17.46
C ASP A 26 40.48 -7.54 -18.12
N ASP A 27 41.19 -6.67 -17.41
CA ASP A 27 42.64 -6.54 -17.62
C ASP A 27 43.36 -6.06 -16.36
N GLY A 28 44.44 -6.78 -16.02
CA GLY A 28 45.12 -6.72 -14.72
C GLY A 28 46.28 -5.74 -14.61
N GLY A 29 46.71 -5.49 -13.37
CA GLY A 29 48.00 -4.85 -13.07
C GLY A 29 48.18 -4.52 -11.59
N GLY A 30 49.04 -5.26 -10.88
CA GLY A 30 49.14 -5.25 -9.42
C GLY A 30 49.99 -4.14 -8.77
N GLY A 31 49.87 -4.04 -7.45
CA GLY A 31 50.76 -3.24 -6.59
C GLY A 31 50.17 -3.03 -5.19
N GLY A 32 50.69 -3.76 -4.20
CA GLY A 32 50.18 -3.78 -2.82
C GLY A 32 50.18 -2.42 -2.10
N GLY A 33 48.97 -1.99 -1.76
CA GLY A 33 48.64 -1.00 -0.75
C GLY A 33 47.18 -1.24 -0.39
N VAL A 34 46.80 -1.23 0.89
CA VAL A 34 45.42 -1.50 1.36
C VAL A 34 44.41 -0.81 0.43
N ASN A 35 43.63 -1.62 -0.28
CA ASN A 35 42.90 -1.24 -1.48
C ASN A 35 41.73 -0.31 -1.13
N ILE A 36 41.99 1.00 -1.19
CA ILE A 36 40.95 2.03 -1.13
C ILE A 36 39.92 1.81 -2.26
N SER A 37 40.35 1.30 -3.42
CA SER A 37 39.45 0.93 -4.53
C SER A 37 38.46 -0.14 -4.11
N ASP A 38 38.93 -1.25 -3.52
CA ASP A 38 38.06 -2.33 -3.04
C ASP A 38 37.08 -1.87 -1.95
N SER A 39 37.52 -0.96 -1.06
CA SER A 39 36.64 -0.37 -0.03
C SER A 39 35.58 0.53 -0.66
N ILE A 40 35.92 1.33 -1.67
CA ILE A 40 34.98 2.19 -2.40
C ILE A 40 34.03 1.34 -3.25
N GLU A 41 34.50 0.25 -3.85
CA GLU A 41 33.68 -0.68 -4.62
C GLU A 41 32.69 -1.43 -3.73
N ALA A 42 33.11 -1.84 -2.53
CA ALA A 42 32.21 -2.43 -1.54
C ALA A 42 31.15 -1.41 -1.06
N GLU A 43 31.54 -0.17 -0.76
CA GLU A 43 30.59 0.90 -0.42
C GLU A 43 29.64 1.22 -1.58
N LEU A 44 30.13 1.24 -2.82
CA LEU A 44 29.31 1.45 -4.01
C LEU A 44 28.37 0.27 -4.29
N ALA A 45 28.81 -0.97 -4.04
CA ALA A 45 27.98 -2.16 -4.17
C ALA A 45 26.85 -2.15 -3.13
N GLU A 46 27.16 -1.83 -1.86
CA GLU A 46 26.17 -1.71 -0.81
C GLU A 46 25.16 -0.59 -1.12
N ILE A 47 25.61 0.57 -1.61
CA ILE A 47 24.72 1.67 -2.03
C ILE A 47 23.87 1.28 -3.25
N LYS A 48 24.41 0.48 -4.18
CA LYS A 48 23.65 -0.03 -5.34
C LYS A 48 22.60 -1.05 -4.90
N GLU A 49 22.93 -1.97 -4.01
CA GLU A 49 21.99 -2.91 -3.41
C GLU A 49 20.90 -2.16 -2.64
N ASP A 50 21.25 -1.15 -1.85
CA ASP A 50 20.29 -0.32 -1.12
C ASP A 50 19.40 0.52 -2.04
N LYS A 51 19.86 0.85 -3.26
CA LYS A 51 19.06 1.52 -4.30
C LYS A 51 18.11 0.56 -5.01
N ASN A 52 18.47 -0.71 -5.13
CA ASN A 52 17.67 -1.74 -5.83
C ASN A 52 16.58 -2.37 -4.95
N ARG A 53 16.44 -1.94 -3.68
CA ARG A 53 15.38 -2.44 -2.80
C ARG A 53 14.00 -1.98 -3.30
N LEU A 54 13.18 -2.95 -3.69
CA LEU A 54 11.81 -2.73 -4.15
C LEU A 54 10.90 -2.10 -3.09
N PHE A 55 11.14 -2.43 -1.82
CA PHE A 55 10.37 -1.95 -0.69
C PHE A 55 11.28 -1.33 0.37
N ARG A 56 11.05 -0.04 0.69
CA ARG A 56 11.71 0.62 1.82
C ARG A 56 10.79 0.70 3.01
N PHE A 57 11.22 0.15 4.13
CA PHE A 57 10.53 0.29 5.40
C PHE A 57 10.95 1.62 6.03
N GLY A 58 10.01 2.54 6.18
CA GLY A 58 10.19 3.74 6.97
C GLY A 58 10.47 3.36 8.42
N GLY A 59 11.40 4.09 9.06
CA GLY A 59 11.69 3.93 10.48
C GLY A 59 10.48 4.22 11.37
N ASP A 60 10.68 4.23 12.68
CA ASP A 60 9.61 4.43 13.66
C ASP A 60 9.10 5.90 13.64
N VAL A 61 8.31 6.25 12.62
CA VAL A 61 7.75 7.59 12.43
C VAL A 61 6.57 7.82 13.38
N CYS A 62 5.86 6.74 13.73
CA CYS A 62 4.73 6.74 14.65
C CYS A 62 4.65 5.41 15.38
N ARG A 63 4.52 5.45 16.71
CA ARG A 63 4.44 4.25 17.55
C ARG A 63 3.34 3.30 17.05
N GLY A 64 3.74 2.09 16.67
CA GLY A 64 2.83 1.04 16.21
C GLY A 64 2.37 1.16 14.76
N VAL A 65 2.98 2.04 13.95
CA VAL A 65 2.75 2.17 12.51
C VAL A 65 4.08 2.11 11.78
N VAL A 66 4.18 1.22 10.80
CA VAL A 66 5.35 1.11 9.92
C VAL A 66 4.92 1.52 8.52
N PHE A 67 5.66 2.44 7.91
CA PHE A 67 5.44 2.83 6.52
C PHE A 67 6.27 1.94 5.60
N ILE A 68 5.68 1.54 4.48
CA ILE A 68 6.38 0.79 3.44
C ILE A 68 6.23 1.59 2.16
N ARG A 69 7.35 2.08 1.64
CA ARG A 69 7.43 2.80 0.37
C ARG A 69 7.73 1.81 -0.75
N PHE A 70 6.95 1.91 -1.81
CA PHE A 70 7.15 1.17 -3.06
C PHE A 70 8.09 2.01 -3.93
N GLU A 71 9.19 1.41 -4.36
CA GLU A 71 10.15 2.09 -5.25
C GLU A 71 9.80 1.86 -6.73
N ALA A 72 10.45 2.61 -7.63
CA ALA A 72 10.09 2.67 -9.05
C ALA A 72 10.11 1.32 -9.80
N GLY A 73 10.80 0.31 -9.27
CA GLY A 73 10.80 -1.05 -9.83
C GLY A 73 9.50 -1.84 -9.58
N VAL A 74 8.61 -1.34 -8.72
CA VAL A 74 7.31 -1.97 -8.42
C VAL A 74 6.24 -1.32 -9.31
N THR A 75 5.82 -2.04 -10.35
CA THR A 75 4.85 -1.55 -11.34
C THR A 75 3.40 -1.59 -10.86
N MET A 76 3.10 -2.33 -9.80
CA MET A 76 1.75 -2.48 -9.25
C MET A 76 1.47 -1.42 -8.18
N SER A 77 0.23 -0.92 -8.14
CA SER A 77 -0.18 0.01 -7.09
C SER A 77 -0.23 -0.67 -5.71
N PRO A 78 0.02 0.07 -4.62
CA PRO A 78 -0.09 -0.47 -3.25
C PRO A 78 -1.45 -1.13 -2.96
N SER A 79 -2.56 -0.56 -3.45
CA SER A 79 -3.91 -1.12 -3.26
C SER A 79 -4.09 -2.48 -3.92
N GLU A 80 -3.64 -2.63 -5.17
CA GLU A 80 -3.66 -3.90 -5.90
C GLU A 80 -2.71 -4.92 -5.27
N PHE A 81 -1.52 -4.50 -4.83
CA PHE A 81 -0.57 -5.37 -4.15
C PHE A 81 -1.16 -5.96 -2.88
N VAL A 82 -1.72 -5.12 -2.03
CA VAL A 82 -2.30 -5.57 -0.76
C VAL A 82 -3.54 -6.43 -1.00
N TYR A 83 -4.38 -6.07 -1.98
CA TYR A 83 -5.52 -6.90 -2.36
C TYR A 83 -5.08 -8.31 -2.79
N SER A 84 -4.08 -8.40 -3.67
CA SER A 84 -3.49 -9.67 -4.11
C SER A 84 -2.90 -10.47 -2.95
N LEU A 85 -2.16 -9.80 -2.05
CA LEU A 85 -1.55 -10.40 -0.86
C LEU A 85 -2.60 -10.97 0.10
N LEU A 86 -3.70 -10.25 0.32
CA LEU A 86 -4.78 -10.73 1.19
C LEU A 86 -5.58 -11.87 0.55
N LYS A 87 -5.71 -11.87 -0.78
CA LYS A 87 -6.41 -12.92 -1.54
C LYS A 87 -5.62 -14.20 -1.69
N SER A 88 -4.30 -14.14 -1.84
CA SER A 88 -3.46 -15.34 -1.94
C SER A 88 -3.51 -16.18 -0.67
N LYS A 89 -3.89 -15.60 0.47
CA LYS A 89 -3.87 -16.22 1.80
C LYS A 89 -2.50 -16.78 2.22
N ASP A 90 -1.44 -16.53 1.43
CA ASP A 90 -0.03 -16.82 1.73
C ASP A 90 0.56 -15.83 2.75
N LEU A 91 -0.28 -15.34 3.65
CA LEU A 91 0.10 -14.43 4.71
C LEU A 91 0.77 -15.24 5.82
N THR A 92 2.07 -15.44 5.72
CA THR A 92 2.92 -15.63 6.91
C THR A 92 3.14 -14.27 7.57
N ALA A 93 2.05 -13.60 7.94
CA ALA A 93 2.13 -12.29 8.55
C ALA A 93 2.77 -12.43 9.94
N PRO A 94 3.68 -11.53 10.33
CA PRO A 94 4.17 -11.47 11.69
C PRO A 94 2.97 -11.29 12.64
N SER A 95 2.92 -12.06 13.72
CA SER A 95 1.79 -12.09 14.67
C SER A 95 1.43 -10.74 15.29
N ASN A 96 2.29 -9.74 15.15
CA ASN A 96 2.15 -8.38 15.65
C ASN A 96 1.62 -7.36 14.62
N VAL A 97 1.31 -7.76 13.37
CA VAL A 97 0.71 -6.83 12.39
C VAL A 97 -0.81 -7.00 12.36
N CYS A 98 -1.53 -5.99 12.87
CA CYS A 98 -2.99 -6.06 12.95
C CYS A 98 -3.69 -5.74 11.61
N ARG A 99 -3.19 -4.75 10.87
CA ARG A 99 -3.83 -4.21 9.66
C ARG A 99 -2.80 -3.70 8.68
N ILE A 100 -3.05 -3.89 7.38
CA ILE A 100 -2.33 -3.19 6.30
C ILE A 100 -3.29 -2.19 5.66
N SER A 101 -2.89 -0.92 5.60
CA SER A 101 -3.63 0.10 4.87
C SER A 101 -2.82 0.54 3.66
N PRO A 102 -3.24 0.20 2.42
CA PRO A 102 -2.54 0.69 1.23
C PRO A 102 -2.80 2.19 1.07
N LEU A 103 -1.80 2.90 0.56
CA LEU A 103 -1.91 4.30 0.16
C LEU A 103 -1.23 4.45 -1.20
N ASP A 104 -2.03 4.70 -2.24
CA ASP A 104 -1.55 4.80 -3.61
C ASP A 104 -0.95 6.18 -3.87
N ILE A 105 -1.54 7.21 -3.26
CA ILE A 105 -1.02 8.57 -3.26
C ILE A 105 -0.92 9.09 -1.82
N VAL A 106 0.17 9.80 -1.54
CA VAL A 106 0.47 10.38 -0.23
C VAL A 106 0.94 11.82 -0.40
N ARG A 107 0.44 12.72 0.45
CA ARG A 107 0.79 14.15 0.49
C ARG A 107 0.85 14.67 1.92
N ALA A 108 1.30 15.91 2.08
CA ALA A 108 1.29 16.61 3.36
C ALA A 108 -0.15 16.76 3.90
N PRO A 109 -0.37 16.76 5.23
CA PRO A 109 -1.69 16.69 5.83
C PRO A 109 -2.38 18.06 5.88
N ASN A 110 -2.74 18.58 4.72
CA ASN A 110 -3.48 19.85 4.61
C ASN A 110 -4.69 19.71 3.67
N PRO A 111 -5.73 20.55 3.84
CA PRO A 111 -6.94 20.50 3.01
C PRO A 111 -6.66 20.67 1.51
N ASP A 112 -5.69 21.50 1.13
CA ASP A 112 -5.36 21.74 -0.27
C ASP A 112 -4.72 20.51 -0.92
N SER A 113 -3.95 19.74 -0.17
CA SER A 113 -3.40 18.45 -0.62
C SER A 113 -4.51 17.44 -0.87
N LEU A 114 -5.55 17.40 -0.04
CA LEU A 114 -6.72 16.54 -0.28
C LEU A 114 -7.45 16.93 -1.57
N LYS A 115 -7.61 18.22 -1.86
CA LYS A 115 -8.20 18.69 -3.12
C LYS A 115 -7.38 18.27 -4.34
N VAL A 116 -6.07 18.48 -4.30
CA VAL A 116 -5.16 18.07 -5.38
C VAL A 116 -5.17 16.55 -5.57
N MET A 117 -5.27 15.78 -4.50
CA MET A 117 -5.42 14.32 -4.60
C MET A 117 -6.79 13.93 -5.16
N GLY A 118 -7.88 14.59 -4.77
CA GLY A 118 -9.20 14.39 -5.35
C GLY A 118 -9.21 14.65 -6.86
N GLU A 119 -8.68 15.78 -7.29
CA GLU A 119 -8.62 16.17 -8.70
C GLU A 119 -7.79 15.21 -9.55
N LYS A 120 -6.69 14.67 -9.02
CA LYS A 120 -5.79 13.80 -9.80
C LYS A 120 -6.10 12.32 -9.69
N PHE A 121 -6.35 11.84 -8.48
CA PHE A 121 -6.51 10.41 -8.20
C PHE A 121 -7.98 9.99 -8.30
N VAL A 122 -8.88 10.76 -7.66
CA VAL A 122 -10.30 10.41 -7.67
C VAL A 122 -10.93 10.69 -9.04
N ALA A 123 -10.60 11.82 -9.68
CA ALA A 123 -11.14 12.10 -11.00
C ALA A 123 -10.67 11.09 -12.08
N ASP A 124 -9.43 10.60 -11.99
CA ASP A 124 -8.89 9.56 -12.89
C ASP A 124 -9.62 8.22 -12.74
N ARG A 125 -9.95 7.83 -11.50
CA ARG A 125 -10.46 6.49 -11.19
C ARG A 125 -11.97 6.40 -11.04
N LEU A 126 -12.62 7.48 -10.61
CA LEU A 126 -14.06 7.58 -10.30
C LEU A 126 -14.72 8.84 -10.91
N GLY A 127 -13.98 9.63 -11.70
CA GLY A 127 -14.53 10.81 -12.38
C GLY A 127 -15.20 10.46 -13.70
N LYS A 128 -15.51 11.50 -14.49
CA LYS A 128 -16.26 11.39 -15.76
C LYS A 128 -15.57 10.51 -16.80
N ASP A 129 -14.24 10.58 -16.85
CA ASP A 129 -13.42 9.86 -17.84
C ASP A 129 -13.02 8.44 -17.38
N SER A 130 -13.46 8.01 -16.19
CA SER A 130 -13.25 6.64 -15.72
C SER A 130 -13.94 5.64 -16.65
N THR A 131 -13.65 4.34 -16.54
CA THR A 131 -14.20 3.30 -17.44
C THR A 131 -15.24 2.37 -16.80
N GLY A 132 -15.58 2.52 -15.52
CA GLY A 132 -16.54 1.65 -14.81
C GLY A 132 -17.78 2.36 -14.25
N ASN A 133 -18.73 1.62 -13.70
CA ASN A 133 -19.95 2.14 -13.05
C ASN A 133 -20.15 1.50 -11.67
N GLU A 134 -19.05 1.10 -11.04
CA GLU A 134 -19.06 0.39 -9.78
C GLU A 134 -19.62 1.26 -8.66
N THR A 135 -20.32 0.61 -7.74
CA THR A 135 -20.77 1.25 -6.51
C THR A 135 -19.57 1.56 -5.62
N TRP A 136 -19.62 2.71 -4.94
CA TRP A 136 -18.49 3.17 -4.14
C TRP A 136 -18.89 3.69 -2.76
N LYS A 137 -17.90 3.76 -1.87
CA LYS A 137 -18.00 4.48 -0.60
C LYS A 137 -16.67 5.09 -0.18
N MET A 138 -16.73 6.03 0.75
CA MET A 138 -15.54 6.65 1.34
C MET A 138 -15.36 6.23 2.81
N GLU A 139 -14.22 5.63 3.12
CA GLU A 139 -13.81 5.35 4.50
C GLU A 139 -12.71 6.34 4.91
N VAL A 140 -13.05 7.26 5.81
CA VAL A 140 -12.11 8.27 6.31
C VAL A 140 -11.56 7.84 7.66
N ASN A 141 -10.27 7.56 7.70
CA ASN A 141 -9.52 7.23 8.91
C ASN A 141 -8.72 8.48 9.34
N SER A 142 -9.18 9.15 10.39
CA SER A 142 -8.51 10.32 10.96
C SER A 142 -7.86 9.95 12.30
N ARG A 143 -6.54 10.09 12.40
CA ARG A 143 -5.78 9.79 13.63
C ARG A 143 -5.06 11.03 14.13
N ASN A 144 -5.30 11.36 15.40
CA ASN A 144 -4.63 12.46 16.09
C ASN A 144 -4.77 13.83 15.39
N MET A 145 -5.88 14.06 14.68
CA MET A 145 -6.17 15.31 13.96
C MET A 145 -7.42 15.98 14.50
N SER A 146 -7.27 17.18 15.07
CA SER A 146 -8.39 18.01 15.54
C SER A 146 -9.05 18.82 14.42
N ASN A 147 -8.27 19.19 13.40
CA ASN A 147 -8.66 20.21 12.41
C ASN A 147 -9.25 19.61 11.12
N MET A 148 -9.10 18.30 10.89
CA MET A 148 -9.69 17.60 9.74
C MET A 148 -10.61 16.47 10.22
N LYS A 149 -11.89 16.83 10.37
CA LYS A 149 -12.96 15.90 10.72
C LYS A 149 -13.43 15.14 9.48
N ARG A 150 -14.04 13.96 9.70
CA ARG A 150 -14.58 13.09 8.66
C ARG A 150 -15.41 13.83 7.61
N GLN A 151 -16.36 14.67 8.02
CA GLN A 151 -17.22 15.39 7.10
C GLN A 151 -16.43 16.36 6.20
N ALA A 152 -15.47 17.09 6.77
CA ALA A 152 -14.64 18.01 6.00
C ALA A 152 -13.82 17.28 4.92
N VAL A 153 -13.34 16.08 5.19
CA VAL A 153 -12.66 15.25 4.19
C VAL A 153 -13.62 14.81 3.09
N ILE A 154 -14.83 14.37 3.46
CA ILE A 154 -15.86 13.97 2.49
C ILE A 154 -16.19 15.15 1.57
N ASP A 155 -16.49 16.32 2.12
CA ASP A 155 -16.86 17.52 1.36
C ASP A 155 -15.75 17.99 0.42
N LEU A 156 -14.49 17.75 0.78
CA LEU A 156 -13.33 18.09 -0.05
C LEU A 156 -13.10 17.12 -1.21
N VAL A 157 -13.52 15.86 -1.08
CA VAL A 157 -13.12 14.78 -2.00
C VAL A 157 -14.28 14.27 -2.85
N SER A 158 -15.49 14.19 -2.30
CA SER A 158 -16.68 13.71 -3.02
C SER A 158 -17.03 14.50 -4.29
N PRO A 159 -16.75 15.82 -4.43
CA PRO A 159 -17.05 16.55 -5.67
C PRO A 159 -16.28 16.06 -6.91
N TYR A 160 -15.21 15.28 -6.73
CA TYR A 160 -14.41 14.73 -7.83
C TYR A 160 -14.92 13.39 -8.35
N VAL A 161 -15.94 12.80 -7.71
CA VAL A 161 -16.60 11.58 -8.17
C VAL A 161 -17.74 11.94 -9.10
N ASP A 162 -17.85 11.22 -10.22
CA ASP A 162 -19.01 11.33 -11.10
C ASP A 162 -20.21 10.57 -10.52
N GLY A 163 -21.13 11.32 -9.89
CA GLY A 163 -22.33 10.78 -9.27
C GLY A 163 -23.37 10.23 -10.25
N ASP A 164 -23.30 10.59 -11.54
CA ASP A 164 -24.19 10.02 -12.57
C ASP A 164 -23.75 8.60 -12.98
N LYS A 165 -22.49 8.27 -12.69
CA LYS A 165 -21.85 7.03 -13.12
C LYS A 165 -21.58 6.07 -11.98
N HIS A 166 -21.16 6.59 -10.84
CA HIS A 166 -20.78 5.82 -9.66
C HIS A 166 -21.77 6.09 -8.51
N GLU A 167 -22.62 5.09 -8.24
CA GLU A 167 -23.60 5.18 -7.15
C GLU A 167 -22.92 4.99 -5.78
N VAL A 168 -23.31 5.82 -4.81
CA VAL A 168 -22.83 5.69 -3.43
C VAL A 168 -23.56 4.54 -2.73
N SER A 169 -22.82 3.53 -2.24
CA SER A 169 -23.38 2.42 -1.45
C SER A 169 -22.69 2.29 -0.10
N ILE A 170 -23.41 2.55 0.99
CA ILE A 170 -22.84 2.47 2.35
C ILE A 170 -22.72 1.00 2.81
N VAL A 171 -23.56 0.11 2.27
CA VAL A 171 -23.70 -1.28 2.72
C VAL A 171 -22.76 -2.22 1.96
N SER A 172 -22.78 -2.16 0.63
CA SER A 172 -22.11 -3.14 -0.24
C SER A 172 -21.42 -2.47 -1.43
N ALA A 173 -20.55 -1.49 -1.14
CA ALA A 173 -19.72 -0.88 -2.17
C ALA A 173 -18.70 -1.88 -2.74
N GLU A 174 -18.61 -1.94 -4.05
CA GLU A 174 -17.57 -2.68 -4.77
C GLU A 174 -16.20 -2.03 -4.59
N LEU A 175 -16.17 -0.69 -4.58
CA LEU A 175 -14.98 0.12 -4.39
C LEU A 175 -15.06 0.92 -3.09
N THR A 176 -14.02 0.87 -2.27
CA THR A 176 -13.89 1.72 -1.09
C THR A 176 -12.71 2.66 -1.27
N LEU A 177 -13.00 3.96 -1.40
CA LEU A 177 -11.99 5.01 -1.32
C LEU A 177 -11.59 5.18 0.14
N VAL A 178 -10.43 4.64 0.49
CA VAL A 178 -9.84 4.79 1.83
C VAL A 178 -9.04 6.08 1.84
N VAL A 179 -9.36 6.96 2.79
CA VAL A 179 -8.64 8.22 3.01
C VAL A 179 -8.04 8.20 4.41
N GLU A 180 -6.72 8.09 4.49
CA GLU A 180 -5.98 8.18 5.76
C GLU A 180 -5.51 9.61 5.97
N VAL A 181 -5.77 10.16 7.15
CA VAL A 181 -5.36 11.50 7.54
C VAL A 181 -4.78 11.46 8.94
N ASN A 182 -3.53 11.90 9.09
CA ASN A 182 -2.88 12.05 10.38
C ASN A 182 -1.98 13.29 10.38
N GLN A 183 -1.27 13.55 11.48
CA GLN A 183 -0.40 14.73 11.59
C GLN A 183 0.83 14.71 10.68
N LEU A 184 1.19 13.55 10.12
CA LEU A 184 2.35 13.38 9.25
C LEU A 184 1.97 13.45 7.77
N LEU A 185 0.83 12.88 7.40
CA LEU A 185 0.41 12.75 6.01
C LEU A 185 -1.10 12.65 5.85
N CYS A 186 -1.55 12.91 4.63
CA CYS A 186 -2.81 12.42 4.12
C CYS A 186 -2.56 11.53 2.89
N GLY A 187 -3.35 10.50 2.70
CA GLY A 187 -3.22 9.63 1.55
C GLY A 187 -4.54 8.97 1.17
N MET A 188 -4.60 8.51 -0.07
CA MET A 188 -5.77 7.88 -0.65
C MET A 188 -5.41 6.57 -1.34
N SER A 189 -6.32 5.62 -1.30
CA SER A 189 -6.27 4.39 -2.09
C SER A 189 -7.67 3.92 -2.45
N LEU A 190 -7.79 3.23 -3.57
CA LEU A 190 -9.06 2.66 -4.02
C LEU A 190 -9.03 1.15 -3.81
N CYS A 191 -9.71 0.67 -2.77
CA CYS A 191 -9.67 -0.71 -2.33
C CYS A 191 -10.87 -1.52 -2.85
N LYS A 192 -10.62 -2.76 -3.26
CA LYS A 192 -11.66 -3.74 -3.64
C LYS A 192 -11.96 -4.65 -2.47
N GLU A 193 -13.21 -5.07 -2.36
CA GLU A 193 -13.66 -6.02 -1.32
C GLU A 193 -13.22 -5.61 0.10
N TYR A 194 -13.22 -4.31 0.39
CA TYR A 194 -12.68 -3.79 1.64
C TYR A 194 -13.39 -4.34 2.88
N GLU A 195 -14.72 -4.46 2.87
CA GLU A 195 -15.49 -5.05 3.96
C GLU A 195 -15.36 -6.58 4.04
N PRO A 196 -15.51 -7.36 2.94
CA PRO A 196 -15.24 -8.80 2.95
C PRO A 196 -13.83 -9.16 3.43
N LEU A 197 -12.83 -8.34 3.12
CA LEU A 197 -11.46 -8.47 3.62
C LEU A 197 -11.26 -7.81 4.99
N HIS A 198 -12.33 -7.67 5.78
CA HIS A 198 -12.32 -7.17 7.16
C HIS A 198 -11.57 -5.84 7.36
N LYS A 199 -11.75 -4.89 6.43
CA LYS A 199 -11.02 -3.61 6.40
C LYS A 199 -9.51 -3.80 6.44
N TYR A 200 -9.06 -4.86 5.76
CA TYR A 200 -7.68 -5.33 5.64
C TYR A 200 -7.02 -5.65 7.00
N HIS A 201 -7.84 -6.08 7.96
CA HIS A 201 -7.35 -6.58 9.24
C HIS A 201 -6.80 -8.00 9.07
N ILE A 202 -5.47 -8.12 9.01
CA ILE A 202 -4.76 -9.36 8.68
C ILE A 202 -5.20 -10.51 9.59
N GLY A 203 -5.29 -10.25 10.90
CA GLY A 203 -5.70 -11.27 11.86
C GLY A 203 -7.04 -11.92 11.51
N LYS A 204 -8.02 -11.11 11.11
CA LYS A 204 -9.36 -11.60 10.76
C LYS A 204 -9.34 -12.31 9.41
N CYS A 205 -8.58 -11.81 8.43
CA CYS A 205 -8.41 -12.47 7.14
C CYS A 205 -7.75 -13.86 7.26
N LEU A 206 -6.89 -14.06 8.27
CA LEU A 206 -6.24 -15.32 8.60
C LEU A 206 -7.07 -16.23 9.53
N GLY A 207 -8.25 -15.79 9.97
CA GLY A 207 -9.11 -16.54 10.88
C GLY A 207 -8.73 -16.44 12.36
N TYR A 208 -7.74 -15.62 12.72
CA TYR A 208 -7.40 -15.36 14.12
C TYR A 208 -8.52 -14.56 14.80
N GLY A 209 -9.07 -15.12 15.89
CA GLY A 209 -10.15 -14.48 16.66
C GLY A 209 -11.53 -14.57 15.97
N SER A 210 -11.76 -15.60 15.16
CA SER A 210 -13.13 -16.04 14.89
C SER A 210 -13.64 -16.73 16.16
N ASP A 211 -14.48 -16.03 16.92
CA ASP A 211 -15.37 -16.70 17.84
C ASP A 211 -16.27 -17.57 16.96
N VAL A 212 -16.04 -18.88 16.99
CA VAL A 212 -17.06 -19.85 16.61
C VAL A 212 -18.14 -19.68 17.68
N GLU A 213 -19.07 -18.77 17.44
CA GLU A 213 -20.34 -18.81 18.15
C GLU A 213 -21.00 -20.12 17.73
N ASP A 214 -20.89 -21.13 18.60
CA ASP A 214 -21.71 -22.34 18.57
C ASP A 214 -23.18 -21.91 18.70
N ASP A 215 -23.79 -21.52 17.59
CA ASP A 215 -25.23 -21.32 17.48
C ASP A 215 -25.92 -22.68 17.24
N ASP A 216 -25.67 -23.61 18.17
CA ASP A 216 -26.33 -24.91 18.25
C ASP A 216 -26.78 -25.16 19.71
N ALA A 217 -27.75 -24.37 20.15
CA ALA A 217 -28.56 -24.70 21.30
C ALA A 217 -30.02 -24.27 21.13
N VAL A 218 -30.63 -24.59 19.99
CA VAL A 218 -32.07 -24.85 19.98
C VAL A 218 -32.28 -26.23 20.60
N LYS A 219 -32.54 -26.26 21.92
CA LYS A 219 -33.12 -27.44 22.56
C LYS A 219 -34.65 -27.30 22.63
N PRO A 220 -35.37 -28.43 22.44
CA PRO A 220 -36.82 -28.48 22.25
C PRO A 220 -37.64 -28.07 23.48
#